data_AF-A0ABD2MQ55-F1
#
_entry.id   AF-A0ABD2MQ55-F1
#
_cell.length_a   1.000
_cell.length_b   1.000
_cell.length_c   1.000
_cell.angle_alpha   90.00
_cell.angle_beta   90.00
_cell.angle_gamma   90.00
#
_symmetry.space_group_name_H-M   'P 1'
#
loop_
_entity.id
_entity.type
_entity.pdbx_description
1 polymer ?
#
loop_
_entity_poly.entity_id
_entity_poly.type
_entity_poly.pdbx_seq_one_letter_code
_entity_poly.pdbx_strand_id
1 'polypeptide(L)'
;MKFAEIPQRLNPLLHPPDPIVINHVISVEGGAESKQTACYDIDVEVDDTLKTQMNNFLLSTASQQEIQGPQQFIHKWIVSQTRDLKTMTDVVGNPEEERRSDFFYQPWAQEAVCRYFYTKVQQKRAELEQALGIRNN
;
A
#
# COMPACT_ATOMS: atom_id res chain seq x y z
N MET A 1 32.34 9.00 23.86
CA MET A 1 31.25 8.07 23.44
C MET A 1 30.47 8.76 22.33
N LYS A 2 30.15 8.07 21.22
CA LYS A 2 29.40 8.69 20.10
C LYS A 2 27.90 8.48 20.30
N PHE A 3 27.08 9.50 20.04
CA PHE A 3 25.62 9.43 20.18
C PHE A 3 25.00 8.30 19.33
N ALA A 4 25.56 8.04 18.15
CA ALA A 4 25.10 6.97 17.25
C ALA A 4 25.28 5.53 17.80
N GLU A 5 26.17 5.33 18.78
CA GLU A 5 26.42 4.00 19.38
C GLU A 5 25.45 3.68 20.53
N ILE A 6 24.66 4.66 20.97
CA ILE A 6 23.75 4.53 22.11
C ILE A 6 22.69 3.44 21.89
N PRO A 7 21.96 3.37 20.75
CA PRO A 7 20.96 2.31 20.55
C PRO A 7 21.57 0.90 20.59
N GLN A 8 22.76 0.73 20.00
CA GLN A 8 23.45 -0.56 19.94
C GLN A 8 23.93 -1.05 21.31
N ARG A 9 24.32 -0.13 22.21
CA ARG A 9 24.70 -0.47 23.58
C ARG A 9 23.53 -0.54 24.55
N LEU A 10 22.41 0.11 24.24
CA LEU A 10 21.20 0.07 25.06
C LEU A 10 20.41 -1.23 24.85
N ASN A 11 20.34 -1.73 23.62
CA ASN A 11 19.52 -2.90 23.27
C ASN A 11 19.80 -4.17 24.11
N PRO A 12 21.06 -4.52 24.45
CA PRO A 12 21.36 -5.68 25.32
C PRO A 12 20.94 -5.49 26.77
N LEU A 13 20.67 -4.25 27.20
CA LEU A 13 20.23 -3.89 28.56
C LEU A 13 18.71 -3.79 28.66
N LEU A 14 17.99 -3.87 27.54
CA LEU A 14 16.53 -3.89 27.52
C LEU A 14 16.06 -5.33 27.76
N HIS A 15 15.64 -5.59 28.99
CA HIS A 15 14.99 -6.84 29.36
C HIS A 15 13.46 -6.70 29.22
N PRO A 16 12.74 -7.80 28.95
CA PRO A 16 11.29 -7.80 29.06
C PRO A 16 10.86 -7.40 30.48
N PRO A 17 9.63 -6.88 30.66
CA PRO A 17 9.13 -6.54 31.99
C PRO A 17 9.18 -7.75 32.91
N ASP A 18 9.58 -7.52 34.16
CA ASP A 18 9.70 -8.57 35.15
C ASP A 18 8.34 -9.24 35.42
N PRO A 19 8.32 -10.57 35.63
CA PRO A 19 7.08 -11.29 35.89
C PRO A 19 6.49 -10.90 37.25
N ILE A 20 5.16 -10.94 37.35
CA ILE A 20 4.44 -10.72 38.61
C ILE A 20 4.65 -11.95 39.50
N VAL A 21 5.31 -11.76 40.65
CA VAL A 21 5.56 -12.83 41.65
C VAL A 21 4.77 -12.56 42.92
N ILE A 22 3.85 -13.46 43.27
CA ILE A 22 3.03 -13.38 44.50
C ILE A 22 3.52 -14.44 45.49
N ASN A 23 4.14 -14.01 46.58
CA ASN A 23 4.58 -14.90 47.66
C ASN A 23 3.45 -15.10 48.67
N HIS A 24 3.07 -16.36 48.91
CA HIS A 24 2.03 -16.72 49.88
C HIS A 24 2.53 -17.82 50.82
N VAL A 25 2.42 -17.60 52.13
CA VAL A 25 2.77 -18.59 53.17
C VAL A 25 1.49 -19.23 53.70
N ILE A 26 1.42 -20.56 53.66
CA ILE A 26 0.25 -21.30 54.14
C ILE A 26 0.39 -21.53 55.65
N SER A 27 -0.51 -20.93 56.44
CA SER A 27 -0.60 -21.14 57.89
C SER A 27 -1.77 -22.06 58.22
N VAL A 28 -1.52 -23.09 59.05
CA VAL A 28 -2.53 -24.10 59.46
C VAL A 28 -3.28 -23.70 60.75
N GLU A 29 -2.80 -22.67 61.46
CA GLU A 29 -3.44 -22.17 62.68
C GLU A 29 -4.43 -21.05 62.37
N GLY A 30 -5.70 -21.41 62.19
CA GLY A 30 -6.81 -20.47 62.09
C GLY A 30 -8.14 -21.20 61.99
N GLY A 31 -8.99 -21.08 63.02
CA GLY A 31 -10.40 -21.43 62.91
C GLY A 31 -11.09 -20.63 61.79
N ALA A 32 -12.33 -21.00 61.45
CA ALA A 32 -13.08 -20.60 60.25
C ALA A 32 -13.27 -19.08 59.95
N GLU A 33 -12.56 -18.16 60.59
CA GLU A 33 -12.80 -16.71 60.57
C GLU A 33 -11.66 -15.82 60.00
N SER A 34 -10.60 -16.35 59.39
CA SER A 34 -9.63 -15.47 58.68
C SER A 34 -9.31 -15.94 57.26
N LYS A 35 -10.26 -15.72 56.34
CA LYS A 35 -9.93 -15.67 54.91
C LYS A 35 -9.06 -14.43 54.67
N GLN A 36 -7.74 -14.59 54.70
CA GLN A 36 -6.81 -13.52 54.32
C GLN A 36 -6.86 -13.32 52.80
N THR A 37 -7.84 -12.55 52.32
CA THR A 37 -7.86 -12.08 50.94
C THR A 37 -6.79 -11.00 50.79
N ALA A 38 -5.66 -11.32 50.16
CA ALA A 38 -4.69 -10.32 49.74
C ALA A 38 -5.14 -9.69 48.42
N CYS A 39 -5.30 -8.38 48.39
CA CYS A 39 -5.62 -7.61 47.18
C CYS A 39 -4.35 -6.91 46.70
N TYR A 40 -3.97 -7.14 45.44
CA TYR A 40 -2.85 -6.46 44.79
C TYR A 40 -3.41 -5.53 43.71
N ASP A 41 -3.09 -4.24 43.79
CA ASP A 41 -3.41 -3.26 42.75
C ASP A 41 -2.23 -3.16 41.78
N ILE A 42 -2.49 -3.29 40.49
CA ILE A 42 -1.46 -3.34 39.44
C ILE A 42 -1.87 -2.34 38.36
N ASP A 43 -1.10 -1.27 38.24
CA ASP A 43 -1.27 -0.30 37.15
C ASP A 43 -0.92 -0.96 35.82
N VAL A 44 -1.88 -1.01 34.91
CA VAL A 44 -1.69 -1.53 33.54
C VAL A 44 -1.71 -0.36 32.58
N GLU A 45 -0.62 -0.17 31.83
CA GLU A 45 -0.61 0.74 30.69
C GLU A 45 -1.48 0.13 29.58
N VAL A 46 -2.62 0.76 29.32
CA VAL A 46 -3.52 0.43 28.21
C VAL A 46 -3.09 1.26 27.01
N ASP A 47 -3.16 0.68 25.81
CA ASP A 47 -2.97 1.44 24.57
C ASP A 47 -3.82 2.71 24.56
N ASP A 48 -3.23 3.78 24.04
CA ASP A 48 -3.87 5.10 23.96
C ASP A 48 -5.11 5.04 23.07
N THR A 49 -6.25 4.75 23.69
CA THR A 49 -7.55 4.58 23.02
C THR A 49 -7.90 5.79 22.15
N LEU A 50 -7.36 6.96 22.48
CA LEU A 50 -7.53 8.19 21.71
C LEU A 50 -6.90 8.10 20.32
N LYS A 51 -5.74 7.44 20.16
CA LYS A 51 -5.11 7.26 18.83
C LYS A 51 -5.99 6.43 17.91
N THR A 52 -6.55 5.34 18.44
CA THR A 52 -7.49 4.48 17.71
C THR A 52 -8.78 5.24 17.38
N GLN A 53 -9.32 5.99 18.33
CA GLN A 53 -10.50 6.83 18.09
C GLN A 53 -10.24 7.92 17.04
N MET A 54 -9.07 8.55 17.06
CA MET A 54 -8.69 9.57 16.09
C MET A 54 -8.53 8.97 14.69
N ASN A 55 -7.91 7.79 14.57
CA ASN A 55 -7.79 7.08 13.30
C ASN A 55 -9.18 6.74 12.71
N ASN A 56 -10.06 6.18 13.54
CA ASN A 56 -11.43 5.87 13.15
C ASN A 56 -12.22 7.13 12.76
N PHE A 57 -12.02 8.23 13.48
CA PHE A 57 -12.68 9.51 13.18
C PHE A 57 -12.25 10.06 11.80
N LEU A 58 -10.95 10.04 11.50
CA LEU A 58 -10.43 10.48 10.20
C LEU A 58 -10.99 9.63 9.05
N LEU A 59 -11.02 8.30 9.23
CA LEU A 59 -11.63 7.38 8.26
C LEU A 59 -13.11 7.68 8.07
N SER A 60 -13.86 7.89 9.16
CA SER A 60 -15.29 8.17 9.10
C SER A 60 -15.60 9.50 8.39
N THR A 61 -14.75 10.52 8.56
CA THR A 61 -14.89 11.82 7.91
C THR A 61 -14.66 11.71 6.40
N ALA A 62 -13.67 10.91 5.98
CA ALA A 62 -13.45 10.62 4.57
C ALA A 62 -14.66 9.90 3.96
N SER A 63 -15.18 8.87 4.62
CA SER A 63 -16.38 8.17 4.19
C SER A 63 -17.62 9.07 4.14
N GLN A 64 -17.77 10.02 5.07
CA GLN A 64 -18.89 10.97 5.03
C GLN A 64 -18.86 11.90 3.80
N GLN A 65 -17.66 12.32 3.35
CA GLN A 65 -17.54 13.11 2.12
C GLN A 65 -17.93 12.29 0.88
N GLU A 66 -17.65 10.98 0.85
CA GLU A 66 -18.06 10.08 -0.23
C GLU A 66 -19.58 9.91 -0.30
N ILE A 67 -20.27 9.92 0.86
CA ILE A 67 -21.74 9.80 0.95
C ILE A 67 -22.46 11.01 0.34
N GLN A 68 -21.84 12.20 0.29
CA GLN A 68 -22.49 13.39 -0.27
C GLN A 68 -22.61 13.37 -1.80
N GLY A 69 -21.86 12.51 -2.49
CA GLY A 69 -21.84 12.44 -3.96
C GLY A 69 -21.62 11.02 -4.47
N PRO A 70 -22.54 10.07 -4.21
CA PRO A 70 -22.31 8.65 -4.47
C PRO A 70 -22.06 8.35 -5.96
N GLN A 71 -22.70 9.08 -6.87
CA GLN A 71 -22.49 8.92 -8.32
C GLN A 71 -21.07 9.30 -8.74
N GLN A 72 -20.58 10.46 -8.31
CA GLN A 72 -19.22 10.89 -8.58
C GLN A 72 -18.19 9.99 -7.90
N PHE A 73 -18.50 9.51 -6.70
CA PHE A 73 -17.66 8.54 -6.00
C PHE A 73 -17.53 7.23 -6.79
N ILE A 74 -18.65 6.62 -7.18
CA ILE A 74 -18.65 5.37 -7.98
C ILE A 74 -17.86 5.58 -9.27
N HIS A 75 -18.07 6.68 -9.98
CA HIS A 75 -17.31 6.99 -11.19
C HIS A 75 -15.80 7.07 -10.92
N LYS A 76 -15.37 7.86 -9.92
CA LYS A 76 -13.96 7.99 -9.55
C LYS A 76 -13.36 6.65 -9.11
N TRP A 77 -14.11 5.88 -8.35
CA TRP A 77 -13.70 4.58 -7.84
C TRP A 77 -13.46 3.60 -9.00
N ILE A 78 -14.39 3.49 -9.96
CA ILE A 78 -14.22 2.64 -11.16
C ILE A 78 -12.97 3.06 -11.95
N VAL A 79 -12.75 4.37 -12.14
CA VAL A 79 -11.56 4.88 -12.84
C VAL A 79 -10.28 4.51 -12.08
N SER A 80 -10.27 4.63 -10.75
CA SER A 80 -9.13 4.26 -9.90
C SER A 80 -8.83 2.77 -10.03
N GLN A 81 -9.82 1.91 -9.79
CA GLN A 81 -9.65 0.45 -9.86
C GLN A 81 -9.19 -0.01 -11.24
N THR A 82 -9.69 0.61 -12.31
CA THR A 82 -9.23 0.35 -13.68
C THR A 82 -7.74 0.72 -13.86
N ARG A 83 -7.31 1.87 -13.32
CA ARG A 83 -5.91 2.31 -13.39
C ARG A 83 -5.00 1.40 -12.58
N ASP A 84 -5.42 1.04 -11.37
CA ASP A 84 -4.66 0.16 -10.47
C ASP A 84 -4.46 -1.20 -11.14
N LEU A 85 -5.53 -1.77 -11.71
CA LEU A 85 -5.46 -3.03 -12.46
C LEU A 85 -4.51 -2.93 -13.66
N LYS A 86 -4.59 -1.87 -14.47
CA LYS A 86 -3.66 -1.64 -15.59
C LYS A 86 -2.20 -1.59 -15.13
N THR A 87 -1.95 -0.93 -14.00
CA THR A 87 -0.61 -0.81 -13.41
C THR A 87 -0.08 -2.16 -12.93
N MET A 88 -0.94 -2.99 -12.35
CA MET A 88 -0.53 -4.32 -11.85
C MET A 88 -0.34 -5.35 -12.97
N THR A 89 -0.94 -5.14 -14.14
CA THR A 89 -0.95 -6.10 -15.25
C THR A 89 -0.12 -5.65 -16.45
N ASP A 90 0.57 -4.50 -16.34
CA ASP A 90 1.27 -3.83 -17.45
C ASP A 90 0.41 -3.65 -18.71
N VAL A 91 -0.92 -3.57 -18.55
CA VAL A 91 -1.85 -3.35 -19.66
C VAL A 91 -1.83 -1.87 -20.02
N VAL A 92 -1.34 -1.58 -21.24
CA VAL A 92 -1.27 -0.23 -21.80
C VAL A 92 -2.42 0.05 -22.76
N GLY A 93 -2.74 1.34 -22.92
CA GLY A 93 -3.74 1.80 -23.88
C GLY A 93 -5.17 1.77 -23.35
N ASN A 94 -6.08 2.24 -24.19
CA ASN A 94 -7.52 2.28 -23.91
C ASN A 94 -8.28 1.97 -25.20
N PRO A 95 -8.65 0.69 -25.43
CA PRO A 95 -9.26 0.26 -26.68
C PRO A 95 -10.52 1.04 -27.05
N GLU A 96 -11.30 1.45 -26.05
CA GLU A 96 -12.52 2.23 -26.25
C GLU A 96 -12.25 3.66 -26.74
N GLU A 97 -11.13 4.24 -26.31
CA GLU A 97 -10.70 5.56 -26.77
C GLU A 97 -10.12 5.48 -28.18
N GLU A 98 -9.29 4.46 -28.44
CA GLU A 98 -8.70 4.17 -29.75
C GLU A 98 -9.73 3.90 -30.85
N ARG A 99 -10.96 3.50 -30.49
CA ARG A 99 -12.07 3.35 -31.44
C ARG A 99 -12.66 4.67 -31.94
N ARG A 100 -12.46 5.77 -31.23
CA ARG A 100 -13.08 7.07 -31.54
C ARG A 100 -12.18 7.88 -32.48
N SER A 101 -12.77 8.59 -33.44
CA SER A 101 -12.00 9.43 -34.38
C SER A 101 -11.19 10.51 -33.67
N ASP A 102 -11.70 11.07 -32.57
CA ASP A 102 -11.06 12.11 -31.75
C ASP A 102 -9.67 11.72 -31.25
N PHE A 103 -9.44 10.41 -31.09
CA PHE A 103 -8.13 9.86 -30.72
C PHE A 103 -7.07 10.13 -31.79
N PHE A 104 -7.44 10.21 -33.07
CA PHE A 104 -6.52 10.41 -34.18
C PHE A 104 -6.32 11.88 -34.58
N TYR A 105 -6.98 12.82 -33.88
CA TYR A 105 -6.78 14.27 -34.07
C TYR A 105 -5.79 14.88 -33.06
N GLN A 106 -5.05 14.04 -32.34
CA GLN A 106 -4.08 14.48 -31.34
C GLN A 106 -2.77 14.99 -31.97
N PRO A 107 -1.99 15.85 -31.30
CA PRO A 107 -0.76 16.41 -31.86
C PRO A 107 0.29 15.37 -32.29
N TRP A 108 0.31 14.21 -31.64
CA TRP A 108 1.24 13.12 -31.95
C TRP A 108 0.88 12.39 -33.26
N ALA A 109 -0.33 12.55 -33.80
CA ALA A 109 -0.81 11.76 -34.93
C ALA A 109 0.03 11.94 -36.19
N GLN A 110 0.41 13.18 -36.52
CA GLN A 110 1.23 13.47 -37.69
C GLN A 110 2.60 12.78 -37.60
N GLU A 111 3.27 12.90 -36.45
CA GLU A 111 4.55 12.25 -36.22
C GLU A 111 4.44 10.71 -36.27
N ALA A 112 3.39 10.16 -35.66
CA ALA A 112 3.13 8.72 -35.67
C ALA A 112 2.98 8.18 -37.10
N VAL A 113 2.28 8.90 -37.98
CA VAL A 113 2.16 8.53 -39.41
C VAL A 113 3.53 8.57 -40.10
N CYS A 114 4.34 9.61 -39.86
CA CYS A 114 5.69 9.71 -40.42
C CYS A 114 6.58 8.52 -39.99
N ARG A 115 6.59 8.21 -38.69
CA ARG A 115 7.35 7.07 -38.13
C ARG A 115 6.88 5.74 -38.72
N TYR A 116 5.57 5.56 -38.82
CA TYR A 116 4.98 4.37 -39.43
C TYR A 116 5.41 4.22 -40.89
N PHE A 117 5.29 5.28 -41.69
CA PHE A 117 5.65 5.26 -43.10
C PHE A 117 7.14 4.95 -43.30
N TYR A 118 8.02 5.61 -42.54
CA TYR A 118 9.46 5.34 -42.57
C TYR A 118 9.74 3.86 -42.28
N THR A 119 9.16 3.32 -41.20
CA THR A 119 9.34 1.93 -40.80
C THR A 119 8.85 0.97 -41.89
N LYS A 120 7.70 1.26 -42.51
CA LYS A 120 7.15 0.44 -43.61
C LYS A 120 8.02 0.47 -44.86
N VAL A 121 8.60 1.61 -45.21
CA VAL A 121 9.53 1.72 -46.34
C VAL A 121 10.79 0.89 -46.08
N GLN A 122 11.38 0.98 -44.89
CA GLN A 122 12.56 0.17 -44.55
C GLN A 122 12.25 -1.32 -44.53
N GLN A 123 11.08 -1.72 -44.02
CA GLN A 123 10.63 -3.10 -44.06
C GLN A 123 10.53 -3.63 -45.50
N LYS A 124 9.91 -2.87 -46.41
CA LYS A 124 9.79 -3.24 -47.83
C LYS A 124 11.13 -3.30 -48.54
N ARG A 125 12.04 -2.37 -48.23
CA ARG A 125 13.41 -2.39 -48.73
C ARG A 125 14.14 -3.66 -48.30
N ALA A 126 14.07 -4.01 -47.01
CA ALA A 126 14.71 -5.23 -46.48
C ALA A 126 14.15 -6.51 -47.11
N GLU A 127 12.83 -6.60 -47.30
CA GLU A 127 12.18 -7.72 -48.00
C GLU A 127 12.70 -7.88 -49.45
N LEU A 128 12.88 -6.77 -50.17
CA LEU A 128 13.43 -6.76 -51.52
C LEU A 128 14.91 -7.15 -51.56
N GLU A 129 15.73 -6.59 -50.67
CA GLU A 129 17.16 -6.94 -50.57
C GLU A 129 17.35 -8.43 -50.27
N GLN A 130 16.52 -8.99 -49.38
CA GLN A 130 16.50 -10.41 -49.07
C GLN A 130 16.07 -11.28 -50.27
N ALA A 131 15.01 -10.89 -50.98
CA ALA A 131 14.52 -11.62 -52.15
C ALA A 131 15.51 -11.59 -53.33
N LEU A 132 16.25 -10.50 -53.48
CA LEU A 132 17.27 -10.32 -54.52
C LEU A 132 18.64 -10.90 -54.13
N GLY A 133 18.79 -11.46 -52.92
CA GLY A 133 20.04 -12.05 -52.45
C GLY A 133 21.17 -11.03 -52.24
N ILE A 134 20.83 -9.75 -52.12
CA ILE A 134 21.81 -8.67 -51.92
C ILE A 134 22.19 -8.67 -50.43
N ARG A 135 23.27 -9.38 -50.09
CA ARG A 135 23.91 -9.25 -48.77
C ARG A 135 24.73 -7.96 -48.78
N ASN A 136 24.29 -6.96 -48.02
CA ASN A 136 25.09 -5.78 -47.73
C ASN A 136 26.37 -6.24 -47.02
N ASN A 137 27.52 -5.98 -47.64
CA ASN A 137 28.87 -6.27 -47.13
C ASN A 137 29.32 -5.12 -46.21
#